data_AF-A0A7X7PKJ8-F1
#
_entry.id   AF-A0A7X7PKJ8-F1
#
_cell.length_a   1.000
_cell.length_b   1.000
_cell.length_c   1.000
_cell.angle_alpha   90.00
_cell.angle_beta   90.00
_cell.angle_gamma   90.00
#
_symmetry.space_group_name_H-M   'P 1'
#
loop_
_entity.id
_entity.type
_entity.pdbx_description
1 polymer ?
#
loop_
_entity_poly.entity_id
_entity_poly.type
_entity_poly.pdbx_seq_one_letter_code
_entity_poly.pdbx_strand_id
1 'polypeptide(L)'
;TAGAQMAELLTALDRLPTLHAVFTMPNADADNQPIATAIEQYCSCHPDRMRVFTSLGAARYLSLLKLSQVCIGNSSSGIIEAPSLGTPSVDIGDRQGGRERGPSVLHCEPEAAAIAAAIHHALSPATQRLAAARENPYGDGHAAERIVAILRNHAEQLGPLKKGFHDIPGVRVAGEEDG
;
A
#
# COMPACT_ATOMS: atom_id res chain seq x y z
N THR A 1 -5.95 -8.29 16.23
CA THR A 1 -7.05 -7.85 15.34
C THR A 1 -6.69 -6.50 14.73
N ALA A 2 -7.34 -6.07 13.65
CA ALA A 2 -7.02 -4.79 13.01
C ALA A 2 -7.19 -3.58 13.97
N GLY A 3 -8.20 -3.62 14.85
CA GLY A 3 -8.36 -2.60 15.90
C GLY A 3 -7.20 -2.56 16.91
N ALA A 4 -6.65 -3.72 17.31
CA ALA A 4 -5.49 -3.77 18.19
C ALA A 4 -4.24 -3.20 17.53
N GLN A 5 -3.99 -3.51 16.25
CA GLN A 5 -2.86 -2.93 15.51
C GLN A 5 -2.99 -1.41 15.37
N MET A 6 -4.21 -0.89 15.17
CA MET A 6 -4.45 0.56 15.17
C MET A 6 -4.12 1.17 16.54
N ALA A 7 -4.54 0.57 17.65
CA ALA A 7 -4.20 1.07 18.98
C ALA A 7 -2.68 1.11 19.23
N GLU A 8 -1.94 0.10 18.78
CA GLU A 8 -0.47 0.07 18.86
C GLU A 8 0.17 1.17 18.00
N LEU A 9 -0.34 1.43 16.79
CA LEU A 9 0.10 2.54 15.96
C LEU A 9 -0.14 3.90 16.63
N LEU A 10 -1.34 4.14 17.17
CA LEU A 10 -1.66 5.40 17.87
C LEU A 10 -0.74 5.59 19.10
N THR A 11 -0.50 4.51 19.86
CA THR A 11 0.44 4.50 20.99
C THR A 11 1.88 4.81 20.56
N ALA A 12 2.31 4.33 19.38
CA ALA A 12 3.62 4.67 18.83
C ALA A 12 3.72 6.16 18.46
N LEU A 13 2.66 6.75 17.91
CA LEU A 13 2.62 8.18 17.54
C LEU A 13 2.65 9.11 18.76
N ASP A 14 2.19 8.67 19.92
CA ASP A 14 2.31 9.42 21.18
C ASP A 14 3.76 9.52 21.66
N ARG A 15 4.63 8.58 21.26
CA ARG A 15 6.07 8.61 21.54
C ARG A 15 6.82 9.57 20.62
N LEU A 16 6.16 10.12 19.61
CA LEU A 16 6.73 10.97 18.56
C LEU A 16 5.99 12.34 18.53
N PRO A 17 6.08 13.16 19.59
CA PRO A 17 5.25 14.36 19.74
C PRO A 17 5.51 15.45 18.69
N THR A 18 6.69 15.44 18.05
CA THR A 18 7.06 16.39 16.99
C THR A 18 6.55 15.99 15.61
N LEU A 19 5.97 14.79 15.46
CA LEU A 19 5.49 14.29 14.18
C LEU A 19 4.10 14.87 13.90
N HIS A 20 3.96 15.47 12.71
CA HIS A 20 2.67 15.85 12.15
C HIS A 20 2.22 14.77 11.17
N ALA A 21 1.00 14.27 11.32
CA ALA A 21 0.47 13.20 10.47
C ALA A 21 -0.86 13.59 9.82
N VAL A 22 -1.03 13.09 8.60
CA VAL A 22 -2.30 13.09 7.89
C VAL A 22 -2.76 11.64 7.75
N PHE A 23 -3.93 11.35 8.28
CA PHE A 23 -4.60 10.06 8.13
C PHE A 23 -5.54 10.10 6.94
N THR A 24 -5.53 9.03 6.15
CA THR A 24 -6.62 8.69 5.22
C THR A 24 -7.44 7.57 5.83
N MET A 25 -8.76 7.69 5.80
CA MET A 25 -9.66 6.66 6.34
C MET A 25 -9.40 5.28 5.70
N PRO A 26 -9.61 4.18 6.46
CA PRO A 26 -9.55 2.84 5.91
C PRO A 26 -10.64 2.64 4.84
N ASN A 27 -10.55 1.54 4.09
CA ASN A 27 -11.62 1.15 3.16
C ASN A 27 -12.95 1.00 3.91
N ALA A 28 -14.06 1.30 3.24
CA ALA A 28 -15.40 1.42 3.80
C ALA A 28 -16.07 0.09 4.23
N ASP A 29 -15.28 -0.94 4.55
CA ASP A 29 -15.77 -2.22 5.05
C ASP A 29 -16.28 -2.05 6.49
N ALA A 30 -17.41 -2.68 6.85
CA ALA A 30 -18.03 -2.55 8.17
C ALA A 30 -17.08 -2.94 9.32
N ASP A 31 -16.16 -3.88 9.06
CA ASP A 31 -15.14 -4.34 10.01
C ASP A 31 -14.09 -3.26 10.35
N ASN A 32 -14.02 -2.18 9.56
CA ASN A 32 -13.11 -1.06 9.78
C ASN A 32 -13.74 0.08 10.59
N GLN A 33 -15.03 0.02 10.93
CA GLN A 33 -15.69 1.08 11.71
C GLN A 33 -14.99 1.38 13.05
N PRO A 34 -14.54 0.38 13.84
CA PRO A 34 -13.80 0.65 15.07
C PRO A 34 -12.47 1.39 14.82
N ILE A 35 -11.82 1.10 13.70
CA ILE A 35 -10.56 1.73 13.29
C ILE A 35 -10.81 3.19 12.92
N ALA A 36 -11.84 3.46 12.11
CA ALA A 36 -12.24 4.80 11.72
C ALA A 36 -12.54 5.68 12.95
N THR A 37 -13.37 5.18 13.87
CA THR A 37 -13.69 5.87 15.13
C THR A 37 -12.43 6.17 15.95
N ALA A 38 -11.50 5.21 16.07
CA ALA A 38 -10.26 5.42 16.81
C ALA A 38 -9.37 6.52 16.19
N ILE A 39 -9.27 6.56 14.86
CA ILE A 39 -8.52 7.61 14.15
C ILE A 39 -9.17 8.99 14.39
N GLU A 40 -10.49 9.09 14.26
CA GLU A 40 -11.21 10.36 14.45
C GLU A 40 -11.05 10.89 15.88
N GLN A 41 -11.20 10.01 16.88
CA GLN A 41 -10.98 10.35 18.28
C GLN A 41 -9.53 10.79 18.54
N TYR A 42 -8.55 10.07 17.99
CA TYR A 42 -7.15 10.42 18.17
C TYR A 42 -6.81 11.77 17.54
N CYS A 43 -7.34 12.05 16.35
CA CYS A 43 -7.13 13.32 15.68
C CYS A 43 -7.82 14.49 16.38
N SER A 44 -9.00 14.28 16.98
CA SER A 44 -9.71 15.32 17.74
C SER A 44 -9.02 15.65 19.07
N CYS A 45 -8.35 14.67 19.69
CA CYS A 45 -7.50 14.89 20.87
C CYS A 45 -6.17 15.59 20.53
N HIS A 46 -5.71 15.54 19.28
CA HIS A 46 -4.42 16.10 18.84
C HIS A 46 -4.54 17.06 17.64
N PRO A 47 -5.41 18.08 17.69
CA PRO A 47 -5.76 18.89 16.53
C PRO A 47 -4.60 19.75 16.01
N ASP A 48 -3.52 19.95 16.77
CA ASP A 48 -2.39 20.76 16.33
C ASP A 48 -1.40 19.99 15.43
N ARG A 49 -1.41 18.65 15.51
CA ARG A 49 -0.45 17.79 14.78
C ARG A 49 -1.09 16.68 13.95
N MET A 50 -2.37 16.38 14.17
CA MET A 50 -3.08 15.30 13.47
C MET A 50 -4.24 15.85 12.63
N ARG A 51 -4.32 15.39 11.38
CA ARG A 51 -5.44 15.68 10.48
C ARG A 51 -5.93 14.38 9.88
N VAL A 52 -7.24 14.31 9.63
CA VAL A 52 -7.87 13.13 9.05
C VAL A 52 -8.75 13.54 7.87
N PHE A 53 -8.70 12.76 6.81
CA PHE A 53 -9.52 12.93 5.62
C PHE A 53 -10.15 11.60 5.22
N THR A 54 -11.43 11.62 4.87
CA THR A 54 -12.11 10.43 4.33
C THR A 54 -11.48 9.98 3.01
N SER A 55 -11.20 10.92 2.11
CA SER A 55 -10.46 10.66 0.87
C SER A 55 -9.80 11.93 0.37
N LEU A 56 -8.58 11.79 -0.15
CA LEU A 56 -7.84 12.86 -0.83
C LEU A 56 -8.01 12.78 -2.37
N GLY A 57 -8.45 11.63 -2.88
CA GLY A 57 -8.33 11.30 -4.30
C GLY A 57 -6.86 11.10 -4.73
N ALA A 58 -6.64 10.48 -5.89
CA ALA A 58 -5.31 10.07 -6.32
C ALA A 58 -4.32 11.24 -6.42
N ALA A 59 -4.71 12.35 -7.07
CA ALA A 59 -3.79 13.47 -7.31
C ALA A 59 -3.29 14.12 -6.00
N ARG A 60 -4.18 14.39 -5.04
CA ARG A 60 -3.79 15.01 -3.76
C ARG A 60 -3.07 14.00 -2.87
N TYR A 61 -3.49 12.74 -2.88
CA TYR A 61 -2.82 11.68 -2.14
C TYR A 61 -1.36 11.52 -2.58
N LEU A 62 -1.11 11.36 -3.88
CA LEU A 62 0.26 11.21 -4.41
C LEU A 62 1.10 12.47 -4.20
N SER A 63 0.48 13.66 -4.30
CA SER A 63 1.16 14.92 -3.99
C SER A 63 1.58 15.00 -2.52
N LEU A 64 0.69 14.61 -1.60
CA LEU A 64 0.97 14.57 -0.16
C LEU A 64 2.04 13.52 0.16
N LEU A 65 1.93 12.32 -0.42
CA LEU A 65 2.88 11.23 -0.21
C LEU A 65 4.29 11.65 -0.66
N LYS A 66 4.42 12.32 -1.81
CA LYS A 66 5.68 12.86 -2.31
C LYS A 66 6.31 13.93 -1.39
N LEU A 67 5.49 14.66 -0.64
CA LEU A 67 5.96 15.71 0.29
C LEU A 67 6.14 15.19 1.72
N SER A 68 5.70 13.97 1.99
CA SER A 68 5.79 13.34 3.30
C SER A 68 7.19 12.77 3.54
N GLN A 69 7.63 12.81 4.79
CA GLN A 69 8.93 12.23 5.18
C GLN A 69 8.85 10.71 5.33
N VAL A 70 7.67 10.15 5.60
CA VAL A 70 7.45 8.72 5.75
C VAL A 70 5.97 8.38 5.49
N CYS A 71 5.71 7.23 4.88
CA CYS A 71 4.38 6.62 4.79
C CYS A 71 4.25 5.50 5.82
N ILE A 72 3.23 5.50 6.67
CA ILE A 72 3.10 4.55 7.78
C ILE A 72 1.77 3.81 7.66
N GLY A 73 1.78 2.49 7.80
CA GLY A 73 0.56 1.69 7.84
C GLY A 73 0.76 0.32 7.22
N ASN A 74 -0.28 -0.21 6.60
CA ASN A 74 -0.24 -1.51 5.91
C ASN A 74 -0.90 -1.43 4.52
N SER A 75 -1.01 -0.22 3.98
CA SER A 75 -1.54 0.04 2.64
C SER A 75 -0.55 -0.43 1.58
N SER A 76 -1.04 -0.94 0.45
CA SER A 76 -0.21 -1.24 -0.72
C SER A 76 0.56 0.00 -1.18
N SER A 77 -0.09 1.16 -1.02
CA SER A 77 0.46 2.46 -0.65
C SER A 77 1.98 2.53 -0.50
N GLY A 78 2.39 2.03 0.66
CA GLY A 78 3.76 2.11 1.16
C GLY A 78 4.75 1.24 0.40
N ILE A 79 4.28 0.21 -0.31
CA ILE A 79 5.15 -0.73 -1.03
C ILE A 79 5.22 -0.40 -2.52
N ILE A 80 4.11 0.06 -3.11
CA ILE A 80 4.02 0.27 -4.56
C ILE A 80 4.33 1.72 -4.90
N GLU A 81 3.64 2.70 -4.33
CA GLU A 81 3.75 4.09 -4.79
C GLU A 81 4.82 4.88 -4.02
N ALA A 82 4.96 4.65 -2.71
CA ALA A 82 5.90 5.41 -1.88
C ALA A 82 7.36 5.32 -2.37
N PRO A 83 7.90 4.14 -2.77
CA PRO A 83 9.25 4.05 -3.31
C PRO A 83 9.45 4.87 -4.59
N SER A 84 8.49 4.84 -5.53
CA SER A 84 8.54 5.64 -6.77
C SER A 84 8.55 7.15 -6.52
N LEU A 85 7.94 7.61 -5.41
CA LEU A 85 7.89 9.02 -5.05
C LEU A 85 9.10 9.48 -4.23
N GLY A 86 9.95 8.54 -3.82
CA GLY A 86 11.11 8.78 -2.99
C GLY A 86 10.79 8.97 -1.52
N THR A 87 9.68 8.40 -1.07
CA THR A 87 9.22 8.46 0.32
C THR A 87 9.42 7.08 0.95
N PRO A 88 10.20 6.96 2.05
CA PRO A 88 10.31 5.68 2.74
C PRO A 88 8.99 5.31 3.41
N SER A 89 8.80 4.02 3.67
CA SER A 89 7.57 3.52 4.28
C SER A 89 7.83 2.57 5.43
N VAL A 90 6.90 2.54 6.37
CA VAL A 90 6.81 1.57 7.45
C VAL A 90 5.59 0.70 7.19
N ASP A 91 5.84 -0.55 6.79
CA ASP A 91 4.86 -1.59 6.51
C ASP A 91 4.62 -2.45 7.76
N ILE A 92 3.46 -2.28 8.38
CA ILE A 92 3.12 -2.81 9.71
C ILE A 92 2.36 -4.13 9.58
N GLY A 93 2.90 -5.19 10.17
CA GLY A 93 2.30 -6.52 10.23
C GLY A 93 2.14 -7.21 8.87
N ASP A 94 1.37 -8.30 8.84
CA ASP A 94 1.46 -9.28 7.75
C ASP A 94 0.60 -8.99 6.51
N ARG A 95 -0.14 -7.87 6.47
CA ARG A 95 -1.09 -7.60 5.36
C ARG A 95 -0.41 -7.60 3.99
N GLN A 96 0.85 -7.17 3.93
CA GLN A 96 1.65 -7.18 2.70
C GLN A 96 2.65 -8.36 2.63
N GLY A 97 2.43 -9.41 3.44
CA GLY A 97 3.24 -10.63 3.40
C GLY A 97 3.34 -11.23 2.00
N GLY A 98 4.53 -11.69 1.63
CA GLY A 98 4.81 -12.28 0.32
C GLY A 98 5.01 -11.29 -0.84
N ARG A 99 4.84 -9.98 -0.62
CA ARG A 99 5.13 -8.95 -1.63
C ARG A 99 6.60 -8.56 -1.63
N GLU A 100 7.12 -8.27 -2.82
CA GLU A 100 8.45 -7.67 -2.96
C GLU A 100 8.47 -6.27 -2.33
N ARG A 101 9.61 -5.93 -1.72
CA ARG A 101 9.80 -4.66 -1.03
C ARG A 101 11.04 -3.98 -1.61
N GLY A 102 10.89 -2.72 -2.00
CA GLY A 102 12.02 -1.88 -2.35
C GLY A 102 12.89 -1.59 -1.12
N PRO A 103 14.13 -1.13 -1.31
CA PRO A 103 15.08 -0.93 -0.22
C PRO A 103 14.63 0.14 0.80
N SER A 104 13.73 1.06 0.40
CA SER A 104 13.17 2.10 1.28
C SER A 104 11.93 1.67 2.08
N VAL A 105 11.52 0.40 1.98
CA VAL A 105 10.34 -0.14 2.69
C VAL A 105 10.82 -0.89 3.93
N LEU A 106 10.50 -0.37 5.11
CA LEU A 106 10.84 -0.97 6.40
C LEU A 106 9.63 -1.77 6.92
N HIS A 107 9.82 -3.05 7.17
CA HIS A 107 8.79 -3.88 7.80
C HIS A 107 8.96 -3.89 9.32
N CYS A 108 7.85 -3.90 10.06
CA CYS A 108 7.87 -4.10 11.51
C CYS A 108 6.64 -4.84 12.02
N GLU A 109 6.80 -5.44 13.20
CA GLU A 109 5.70 -6.01 13.98
C GLU A 109 4.70 -4.92 14.40
N PRO A 110 3.41 -5.26 14.56
CA PRO A 110 2.37 -4.32 14.96
C PRO A 110 2.38 -4.04 16.47
N GLU A 111 3.55 -3.69 17.00
CA GLU A 111 3.79 -3.35 18.41
C GLU A 111 4.30 -1.92 18.51
N ALA A 112 3.80 -1.13 19.46
CA ALA A 112 4.08 0.30 19.55
C ALA A 112 5.58 0.62 19.61
N ALA A 113 6.37 -0.22 20.28
CA ALA A 113 7.83 -0.06 20.33
C ALA A 113 8.50 -0.32 18.98
N ALA A 114 8.11 -1.40 18.29
CA ALA A 114 8.62 -1.74 16.96
C ALA A 114 8.23 -0.70 15.92
N ILE A 115 6.97 -0.24 15.94
CA ILE A 115 6.45 0.82 15.06
C ILE A 115 7.23 2.11 15.28
N ALA A 116 7.40 2.57 16.54
CA ALA A 116 8.13 3.80 16.83
C ALA A 116 9.61 3.72 16.39
N ALA A 117 10.26 2.57 16.60
CA ALA A 117 11.63 2.34 16.15
C ALA A 117 11.74 2.35 14.62
N ALA A 118 10.79 1.72 13.91
CA ALA A 118 10.74 1.71 12.46
C ALA A 118 10.49 3.11 11.88
N ILE A 119 9.61 3.91 12.50
CA ILE A 119 9.40 5.31 12.11
C ILE A 119 10.68 6.13 12.30
N HIS A 120 11.36 6.00 13.44
CA HIS A 120 12.64 6.66 13.67
C HIS A 120 13.70 6.26 12.62
N HIS A 121 13.76 4.98 12.26
CA HIS A 121 14.68 4.49 11.25
C HIS A 121 14.32 5.02 9.85
N ALA A 122 13.03 5.08 9.50
CA ALA A 122 12.55 5.66 8.24
C ALA A 122 12.92 7.14 8.10
N LEU A 123 12.87 7.89 9.21
CA LEU A 123 13.24 9.31 9.27
C LEU A 123 14.76 9.54 9.31
N SER A 124 15.58 8.50 9.43
CA SER A 124 17.03 8.64 9.48
C SER A 124 17.60 9.16 8.15
N PRO A 125 18.70 9.95 8.16
CA PRO A 125 19.34 10.43 6.93
C PRO A 125 19.75 9.32 5.96
N ALA A 126 20.07 8.13 6.48
CA ALA A 126 20.43 6.98 5.66
C ALA A 126 19.21 6.48 4.85
N THR A 127 18.08 6.25 5.51
CA THR A 127 16.85 5.77 4.85
C THR A 127 16.25 6.82 3.94
N GLN A 128 16.32 8.10 4.30
CA GLN A 128 15.89 9.20 3.42
C GLN A 128 16.72 9.24 2.12
N ARG A 129 18.04 9.03 2.20
CA ARG A 129 18.90 8.92 1.00
C ARG A 129 18.56 7.69 0.16
N LEU A 130 18.27 6.57 0.81
CA LEU A 130 17.88 5.33 0.13
C LEU A 130 16.57 5.50 -0.64
N ALA A 131 15.57 6.11 -0.01
CA ALA A 131 14.30 6.44 -0.65
C ALA A 131 14.49 7.41 -1.83
N ALA A 132 15.38 8.40 -1.72
CA ALA A 132 15.66 9.35 -2.80
C ALA A 132 16.17 8.69 -4.10
N ALA A 133 16.73 7.48 -4.03
CA ALA A 133 17.13 6.71 -5.21
C ALA A 133 15.93 6.14 -6.01
N ARG A 134 14.74 6.10 -5.41
CA ARG A 134 13.47 5.67 -6.02
C ARG A 134 13.49 4.27 -6.64
N GLU A 135 14.26 3.38 -6.05
CA GLU A 135 14.29 1.99 -6.45
C GLU A 135 12.96 1.31 -6.07
N ASN A 136 12.28 0.77 -7.07
CA ASN A 136 10.96 0.16 -6.90
C ASN A 136 10.81 -1.11 -7.75
N PRO A 137 10.60 -2.29 -7.14
CA PRO A 137 10.39 -3.53 -7.89
C PRO A 137 9.10 -3.51 -8.75
N TYR A 138 8.15 -2.63 -8.45
CA TYR A 138 6.86 -2.57 -9.15
C TYR A 138 6.88 -1.77 -10.45
N GLY A 139 7.97 -1.09 -10.78
CA GLY A 139 8.14 -0.49 -12.09
C GLY A 139 8.97 0.78 -12.12
N ASP A 140 9.36 1.14 -13.35
CA ASP A 140 10.21 2.28 -13.69
C ASP A 140 9.41 3.48 -14.26
N GLY A 141 8.07 3.41 -14.21
CA GLY A 141 7.18 4.45 -14.74
C GLY A 141 6.79 4.32 -16.22
N HIS A 142 7.31 3.35 -16.97
CA HIS A 142 7.10 3.24 -18.43
C HIS A 142 6.10 2.13 -18.83
N ALA A 143 5.18 1.78 -17.92
CA ALA A 143 4.24 0.69 -18.16
C ALA A 143 3.30 0.99 -19.33
N ALA A 144 2.79 2.23 -19.42
CA ALA A 144 1.84 2.62 -20.46
C ALA A 144 2.45 2.54 -21.86
N GLU A 145 3.67 3.05 -22.05
CA GLU A 145 4.39 3.00 -23.32
C GLU A 145 4.63 1.55 -23.76
N ARG A 146 5.07 0.68 -22.83
CA ARG A 146 5.28 -0.74 -23.11
C ARG A 146 4.00 -1.46 -23.46
N ILE A 147 2.92 -1.23 -22.71
CA ILE A 147 1.61 -1.82 -22.99
C ILE A 147 1.12 -1.37 -24.37
N VAL A 148 1.17 -0.07 -24.68
CA VAL A 148 0.75 0.46 -25.99
C VAL A 148 1.60 -0.09 -27.13
N ALA A 149 2.92 -0.23 -26.94
CA ALA A 149 3.80 -0.81 -27.94
C ALA A 149 3.45 -2.28 -28.23
N ILE A 150 3.21 -3.09 -27.18
CA ILE A 150 2.78 -4.49 -27.32
C ILE A 150 1.44 -4.55 -28.06
N LEU A 151 0.43 -3.77 -27.62
CA LEU A 151 -0.88 -3.76 -28.24
C LEU A 151 -0.82 -3.36 -29.72
N ARG A 152 0.03 -2.39 -30.08
CA ARG A 152 0.23 -1.97 -31.47
C ARG A 152 0.88 -3.07 -32.31
N ASN A 153 1.92 -3.72 -31.78
CA ASN A 153 2.66 -4.76 -32.49
C ASN A 153 1.85 -6.04 -32.69
N HIS A 154 0.84 -6.27 -31.84
CA HIS A 154 -0.05 -7.43 -31.89
C HIS A 154 -1.48 -7.07 -32.33
N ALA A 155 -1.72 -5.86 -32.83
CA ALA A 155 -3.06 -5.35 -33.13
C ALA A 155 -3.87 -6.26 -34.07
N GLU A 156 -3.23 -6.86 -35.06
CA GLU A 156 -3.86 -7.79 -36.00
C GLU A 156 -4.22 -9.15 -35.38
N GLN A 157 -3.59 -9.51 -34.27
CA GLN A 157 -3.85 -10.74 -33.50
C GLN A 157 -4.92 -10.52 -32.41
N LEU A 158 -5.29 -9.27 -32.13
CA LEU A 158 -6.36 -8.89 -31.19
C LEU A 158 -7.76 -9.02 -31.80
N GLY A 159 -7.90 -9.66 -32.96
CA GLY A 159 -9.21 -10.10 -33.49
C GLY A 159 -9.97 -11.00 -32.50
N PRO A 160 -11.25 -11.34 -32.75
CA PRO A 160 -12.04 -12.11 -31.79
C PRO A 160 -11.32 -13.40 -31.43
N LEU A 161 -10.78 -13.44 -30.20
CA LEU A 161 -10.10 -14.59 -29.63
C LEU A 161 -11.15 -15.71 -29.50
N LYS A 162 -11.29 -16.54 -30.53
CA LYS A 162 -11.95 -17.83 -30.40
C LYS A 162 -11.09 -18.64 -29.44
N LYS A 163 -11.50 -18.75 -28.18
CA LYS A 163 -10.96 -19.75 -27.25
C LYS A 163 -11.13 -21.11 -27.93
N GLY A 164 -10.02 -21.71 -28.36
CA GLY A 164 -9.99 -23.13 -28.68
C GLY A 164 -9.98 -23.88 -27.36
N PHE A 165 -11.12 -24.43 -26.97
CA PHE A 165 -11.12 -25.46 -25.94
C PHE A 165 -10.56 -26.72 -26.59
N HIS A 166 -9.45 -27.21 -26.05
CA HIS A 166 -8.86 -28.48 -26.45
C HIS A 166 -9.28 -29.51 -25.43
N ASP A 167 -10.19 -30.40 -25.82
CA ASP A 167 -10.53 -31.56 -25.01
C ASP A 167 -9.30 -32.48 -24.92
N ILE A 168 -8.94 -32.87 -23.71
CA ILE A 168 -7.87 -33.85 -23.49
C ILE A 168 -8.47 -35.23 -23.81
N PRO A 169 -7.91 -35.99 -24.78
CA PRO A 169 -8.42 -37.32 -25.09
C PRO A 169 -8.44 -38.21 -23.85
N GLY A 170 -9.64 -38.65 -23.44
CA GLY A 170 -9.83 -39.61 -22.34
C GLY A 170 -10.34 -39.04 -21.02
N VAL A 171 -10.56 -37.73 -20.89
CA VAL A 171 -11.17 -37.13 -19.69
C VAL A 171 -12.68 -36.93 -19.93
N ARG A 172 -13.52 -37.79 -19.35
CA ARG A 172 -14.97 -37.56 -19.29
C ARG A 172 -15.29 -36.61 -18.15
N VAL A 173 -15.94 -35.49 -18.44
CA VAL A 173 -16.52 -34.63 -17.40
C VAL A 173 -17.73 -35.37 -16.83
N ALA A 174 -17.76 -35.56 -15.52
CA ALA A 174 -18.88 -36.23 -14.86
C ALA A 174 -20.14 -35.35 -14.98
N GLY A 175 -21.11 -35.77 -15.83
CA GLY A 175 -22.42 -35.11 -15.89
C GLY A 175 -23.22 -35.22 -17.20
N GLU A 176 -22.68 -35.77 -18.30
CA GLU A 176 -23.49 -36.03 -19.50
C GLU A 176 -24.14 -37.43 -19.41
N GLU A 177 -25.42 -37.45 -19.03
CA GLU A 177 -26.30 -38.59 -19.24
C GLU A 177 -26.74 -38.62 -20.71
N ASP A 178 -26.56 -39.78 -21.35
CA ASP A 178 -26.93 -40.05 -22.74
C ASP A 178 -28.45 -39.90 -22.96
N GLY A 179 -28.83 -39.07 -23.93
CA GLY A 179 -30.17 -39.02 -24.52
C GLY A 179 -30.14 -39.49 -25.97
#